data_AF-A0A915UUQ1-F1
#
_entry.id   AF-A0A915UUQ1-F1
#
_cell.length_a   1.000
_cell.length_b   1.000
_cell.length_c   1.000
_cell.angle_alpha   90.00
_cell.angle_beta   90.00
_cell.angle_gamma   90.00
#
_symmetry.space_group_name_H-M   'P 1'
#
loop_
_entity.id
_entity.type
_entity.pdbx_description
1 polymer ?
#
loop_
_entity_poly.entity_id
_entity_poly.type
_entity_poly.pdbx_seq_one_letter_code
_entity_poly.pdbx_strand_id
1 'polypeptide(L)'
;MRKAILFGTVGALLALTSVATAQTPVEKLIKAGRMSFQLQDSTYYIKIGVNCDIDAAGGGLGDQAPICVTLSDLNNDGVALDFEITIQQMVNTIQSSETVQFYGTAVGTNQVRWQGSRTFDPPACAFIGGSVNQWFQIAQVFGDFTMQINEGACAPDPYSCASCGVDLTLTPVGSDPNNQNVNYLGFEGILRLGGENCDTGGPLRACARTWAINTIAYSSSLPSLGDVNDDCTIDDADLLAVLFAFGSDDAAADINSDGVVDDADLLTVLFNFGSSCSNPGS
;
A
#
# COMPACT_ATOMS: atom_id res chain seq x y z
N MET A 1 -12.19 -32.20 -70.39
CA MET A 1 -11.24 -32.02 -69.27
C MET A 1 -11.74 -30.80 -68.48
N ARG A 2 -12.54 -30.95 -67.40
CA ARG A 2 -12.13 -31.02 -65.96
C ARG A 2 -11.04 -29.97 -65.65
N LYS A 3 -11.16 -29.02 -64.72
CA LYS A 3 -11.83 -28.99 -63.40
C LYS A 3 -11.98 -27.52 -62.93
N ALA A 4 -13.06 -27.25 -62.19
CA ALA A 4 -13.15 -26.14 -61.25
C ALA A 4 -12.17 -26.36 -60.07
N ILE A 5 -11.65 -25.27 -59.48
CA ILE A 5 -10.97 -25.29 -58.19
C ILE A 5 -11.70 -24.33 -57.26
N LEU A 6 -12.14 -24.86 -56.12
CA LEU A 6 -12.86 -24.23 -55.02
C LEU A 6 -12.07 -24.51 -53.73
N PHE A 7 -12.19 -23.61 -52.75
CA PHE A 7 -11.71 -23.68 -51.34
C PHE A 7 -10.18 -23.61 -51.13
N GLY A 8 -9.62 -23.02 -50.07
CA GLY A 8 -10.05 -22.43 -48.79
C GLY A 8 -8.77 -21.87 -48.13
N THR A 9 -8.80 -20.99 -47.13
CA THR A 9 -8.92 -21.39 -45.72
C THR A 9 -9.27 -20.19 -44.85
N VAL A 10 -10.28 -20.41 -44.01
CA VAL A 10 -10.66 -19.63 -42.83
C VAL A 10 -9.43 -19.40 -41.94
N GLY A 11 -9.14 -18.14 -41.62
CA GLY A 11 -8.22 -17.80 -40.54
C GLY A 11 -8.83 -18.27 -39.23
N ALA A 12 -8.16 -19.20 -38.55
CA ALA A 12 -8.56 -19.66 -37.24
C ALA A 12 -8.51 -18.46 -36.27
N LEU A 13 -9.68 -18.02 -35.78
CA LEU A 13 -9.76 -17.32 -34.51
C LEU A 13 -9.18 -18.30 -33.48
N LEU A 14 -8.03 -17.96 -32.91
CA LEU A 14 -7.65 -18.48 -31.60
C LEU A 14 -8.70 -17.91 -30.63
N ALA A 15 -9.73 -18.69 -30.33
CA ALA A 15 -10.49 -18.49 -29.11
C ALA A 15 -9.52 -18.81 -27.97
N LEU A 16 -8.92 -17.77 -27.40
CA LEU A 16 -8.30 -17.85 -26.09
C LEU A 16 -9.43 -18.29 -25.16
N THR A 17 -9.38 -19.54 -24.68
CA THR A 17 -10.29 -19.97 -23.63
C THR A 17 -9.79 -19.30 -22.36
N SER A 18 -10.26 -18.09 -22.11
CA SER A 18 -10.05 -17.39 -20.84
C SER A 18 -10.78 -18.20 -19.76
N VAL A 19 -10.03 -18.72 -18.79
CA VAL A 19 -10.61 -19.41 -17.64
C VAL A 19 -10.64 -18.39 -16.53
N ALA A 20 -11.82 -17.90 -16.18
CA ALA A 20 -11.99 -17.02 -15.02
C ALA A 20 -11.58 -17.79 -13.74
N THR A 21 -10.36 -17.56 -13.26
CA THR A 21 -9.90 -18.04 -11.95
C THR A 21 -10.27 -17.01 -10.89
N ALA A 22 -10.70 -17.47 -9.71
CA ALA A 22 -10.95 -16.57 -8.60
C ALA A 22 -9.65 -15.85 -8.20
N GLN A 23 -9.68 -14.52 -8.19
CA GLN A 23 -8.56 -13.69 -7.77
C GLN A 23 -8.21 -13.94 -6.30
N THR A 24 -6.91 -13.97 -6.04
CA THR A 24 -6.33 -14.05 -4.70
C THR A 24 -6.46 -12.71 -3.96
N PRO A 25 -6.46 -12.69 -2.61
CA PRO A 25 -6.48 -11.44 -1.85
C PRO A 25 -5.41 -10.43 -2.25
N VAL A 26 -4.22 -10.89 -2.66
CA VAL A 26 -3.14 -10.01 -3.15
C VAL A 26 -3.52 -9.37 -4.49
N GLU A 27 -4.05 -10.13 -5.45
CA GLU A 27 -4.50 -9.58 -6.75
C GLU A 27 -5.64 -8.57 -6.55
N LYS A 28 -6.55 -8.83 -5.61
CA LYS A 28 -7.60 -7.88 -5.24
C LYS A 28 -7.04 -6.56 -4.71
N LEU A 29 -6.00 -6.62 -3.86
CA LEU A 29 -5.34 -5.42 -3.34
C LEU A 29 -4.57 -4.66 -4.42
N ILE A 30 -3.88 -5.37 -5.32
CA ILE A 30 -3.23 -4.76 -6.50
C ILE A 30 -4.26 -3.98 -7.30
N LYS A 31 -5.41 -4.60 -7.60
CA LYS A 31 -6.50 -3.95 -8.35
C LYS A 31 -7.18 -2.83 -7.60
N ALA A 32 -7.28 -2.91 -6.28
CA ALA A 32 -7.89 -1.86 -5.47
C ALA A 32 -7.17 -0.50 -5.66
N GLY A 33 -5.85 -0.54 -5.90
CA GLY A 33 -5.03 0.65 -6.18
C GLY A 33 -4.96 1.66 -5.02
N ARG A 34 -5.51 1.31 -3.85
CA ARG A 34 -5.57 2.19 -2.67
C ARG A 34 -5.54 1.39 -1.39
N MET A 35 -5.07 2.03 -0.34
CA MET A 35 -5.09 1.47 1.01
C MET A 35 -5.19 2.60 2.03
N SER A 36 -5.95 2.37 3.09
CA SER A 36 -5.99 3.26 4.26
C SER A 36 -5.44 2.52 5.47
N PHE A 37 -4.64 3.17 6.30
CA PHE A 37 -4.13 2.54 7.52
C PHE A 37 -3.81 3.56 8.60
N GLN A 38 -3.74 3.08 9.83
CA GLN A 38 -3.29 3.87 10.96
C GLN A 38 -2.26 3.06 11.74
N LEU A 39 -1.08 3.65 11.95
CA LEU A 39 -0.15 3.13 12.95
C LEU A 39 -0.72 3.45 14.33
N GLN A 40 -1.20 2.43 15.02
CA GLN A 40 -1.69 2.52 16.39
C GLN A 40 -0.50 2.61 17.37
N ASP A 41 -0.81 2.92 18.63
CA ASP A 41 0.21 2.99 19.67
C ASP A 41 1.10 1.75 19.67
N SER A 42 2.38 1.99 19.41
CA SER A 42 3.42 0.98 19.28
C SER A 42 4.61 1.41 20.10
N THR A 43 5.30 0.46 20.71
CA THR A 43 6.47 0.76 21.54
C THR A 43 7.60 1.31 20.65
N TYR A 44 8.30 2.32 21.12
CA TYR A 44 9.52 2.81 20.47
C TYR A 44 10.64 3.05 21.48
N TYR A 45 11.87 3.07 20.96
CA TYR A 45 13.02 3.63 21.64
C TYR A 45 13.72 4.65 20.75
N ILE A 46 14.48 5.53 21.41
CA ILE A 46 15.54 6.34 20.84
C ILE A 46 16.79 6.05 21.68
N LYS A 47 17.81 5.55 21.02
CA LYS A 47 19.14 5.33 21.60
C LYS A 47 20.15 6.28 20.99
N ILE A 48 21.15 6.65 21.78
CA ILE A 48 22.22 7.57 21.38
C ILE A 48 23.60 6.96 21.57
N GLY A 49 24.61 7.66 21.06
CA GLY A 49 26.01 7.27 21.14
C GLY A 49 26.50 6.59 19.87
N VAL A 50 27.81 6.42 19.75
CA VAL A 50 28.45 5.92 18.51
C VAL A 50 27.89 4.57 18.04
N ASN A 51 27.49 3.72 18.99
CA ASN A 51 26.92 2.40 18.73
C ASN A 51 25.39 2.35 18.92
N CYS A 52 24.75 3.45 19.31
CA CYS A 52 23.32 3.48 19.67
C CYS A 52 22.95 2.50 20.80
N ASP A 53 23.76 2.47 21.86
CA ASP A 53 23.59 1.56 23.01
C ASP A 53 23.11 2.28 24.29
N ILE A 54 22.95 3.61 24.26
CA ILE A 54 22.53 4.40 25.41
C ILE A 54 21.06 4.81 25.23
N ASP A 55 20.18 4.40 26.13
CA ASP A 55 18.77 4.81 26.08
C ASP A 55 18.63 6.33 26.32
N ALA A 56 17.92 7.01 25.42
CA ALA A 56 17.69 8.46 25.50
C ALA A 56 16.21 8.81 25.67
N ALA A 57 15.33 8.13 24.94
CA ALA A 57 13.89 8.27 25.07
C ALA A 57 13.19 6.97 24.65
N GLY A 58 11.92 6.81 25.01
CA GLY A 58 11.10 5.67 24.63
C GLY A 58 9.72 5.76 25.25
N GLY A 59 8.86 4.82 24.89
CA GLY A 59 7.46 4.77 25.34
C GLY A 59 6.55 4.27 24.24
N GLY A 60 5.29 4.70 24.28
CA GLY A 60 4.33 4.52 23.18
C GLY A 60 4.38 5.68 22.20
N LEU A 61 4.28 5.40 20.90
CA LEU A 61 4.15 6.41 19.85
C LEU A 61 2.83 7.19 19.92
N GLY A 62 1.82 6.63 20.60
CA GLY A 62 0.44 7.03 20.47
C GLY A 62 -0.15 6.61 19.13
N ASP A 63 -1.46 6.75 18.98
CA ASP A 63 -2.11 6.55 17.69
C ASP A 63 -1.70 7.69 16.73
N GLN A 64 -1.16 7.31 15.58
CA GLN A 64 -0.82 8.27 14.53
C GLN A 64 -2.08 8.71 13.78
N ALA A 65 -1.97 9.71 12.90
CA ALA A 65 -3.08 10.10 12.06
C ALA A 65 -3.33 8.99 11.02
N PRO A 66 -4.59 8.75 10.61
CA PRO A 66 -4.85 7.87 9.49
C PRO A 66 -4.12 8.33 8.22
N ILE A 67 -3.61 7.37 7.46
CA ILE A 67 -2.84 7.57 6.24
C ILE A 67 -3.61 6.92 5.10
N CYS A 68 -3.93 7.71 4.09
CA CYS A 68 -4.51 7.25 2.84
C CYS A 68 -3.39 7.20 1.80
N VAL A 69 -3.20 6.06 1.14
CA VAL A 69 -2.21 5.89 0.08
C VAL A 69 -2.83 5.35 -1.19
N THR A 70 -2.29 5.79 -2.33
CA THR A 70 -2.49 5.14 -3.61
C THR A 70 -1.39 4.09 -3.78
N LEU A 71 -1.77 2.89 -4.19
CA LEU A 71 -0.84 1.83 -4.54
C LEU A 71 -0.49 1.95 -6.03
N SER A 72 0.78 1.81 -6.35
CA SER A 72 1.30 1.96 -7.71
C SER A 72 2.58 1.13 -7.88
N ASP A 73 3.07 0.99 -9.10
CA ASP A 73 4.36 0.35 -9.38
C ASP A 73 5.43 1.46 -9.46
N LEU A 74 6.11 1.73 -8.34
CA LEU A 74 7.10 2.81 -8.24
C LEU A 74 8.50 2.34 -8.64
N ASN A 75 8.78 1.04 -8.56
CA ASN A 75 10.07 0.44 -8.90
C ASN A 75 10.11 -0.20 -10.31
N ASN A 76 8.99 -0.23 -11.03
CA ASN A 76 8.79 -0.90 -12.32
C ASN A 76 8.99 -2.42 -12.28
N ASP A 77 8.52 -3.08 -11.22
CA ASP A 77 8.53 -4.54 -11.08
C ASP A 77 7.25 -5.23 -11.63
N GLY A 78 6.29 -4.43 -12.10
CA GLY A 78 5.01 -4.88 -12.63
C GLY A 78 3.94 -5.12 -11.58
N VAL A 79 4.20 -4.81 -10.30
CA VAL A 79 3.28 -5.04 -9.19
C VAL A 79 2.91 -3.72 -8.52
N ALA A 80 1.65 -3.30 -8.67
CA ALA A 80 1.15 -2.06 -8.08
C ALA A 80 0.82 -2.19 -6.59
N LEU A 81 1.84 -2.44 -5.75
CA LEU A 81 1.72 -2.51 -4.28
C LEU A 81 2.56 -1.45 -3.56
N ASP A 82 3.29 -0.62 -4.31
CA ASP A 82 4.18 0.38 -3.74
C ASP A 82 3.41 1.63 -3.36
N PHE A 83 3.87 2.28 -2.31
CA PHE A 83 3.32 3.56 -1.89
C PHE A 83 4.39 4.49 -1.34
N GLU A 84 4.08 5.78 -1.32
CA GLU A 84 4.93 6.82 -0.78
C GLU A 84 4.20 7.56 0.34
N ILE A 85 4.88 7.82 1.45
CA ILE A 85 4.39 8.64 2.56
C ILE A 85 5.45 9.63 3.01
N THR A 86 5.03 10.72 3.65
CA THR A 86 5.93 11.64 4.33
C THR A 86 6.38 11.10 5.69
N ILE A 87 7.52 11.59 6.17
CA ILE A 87 8.02 11.29 7.53
C ILE A 87 7.01 11.74 8.59
N GLN A 88 6.36 12.89 8.40
CA GLN A 88 5.32 13.36 9.33
C GLN A 88 4.07 12.46 9.33
N GLN A 89 3.67 11.90 8.19
CA GLN A 89 2.59 10.91 8.15
C GLN A 89 3.00 9.63 8.90
N MET A 90 4.25 9.19 8.77
CA MET A 90 4.76 8.03 9.50
C MET A 90 4.77 8.24 11.01
N VAL A 91 5.25 9.41 11.47
CA VAL A 91 5.29 9.79 12.89
C VAL A 91 4.91 11.26 13.03
N ASN A 92 3.71 11.54 13.53
CA ASN A 92 3.09 12.87 13.58
C ASN A 92 3.94 13.94 14.29
N THR A 93 4.75 13.52 15.26
CA THR A 93 5.58 14.43 16.06
C THR A 93 6.84 14.90 15.32
N ILE A 94 7.22 14.25 14.22
CA ILE A 94 8.38 14.64 13.41
C ILE A 94 7.93 15.64 12.35
N GLN A 95 8.41 16.87 12.45
CA GLN A 95 8.08 17.95 11.52
C GLN A 95 8.95 17.86 10.26
N SER A 96 8.60 16.94 9.35
CA SER A 96 9.30 16.77 8.06
C SER A 96 8.35 16.33 6.95
N SER A 97 8.43 17.01 5.82
CA SER A 97 7.71 16.68 4.59
C SER A 97 8.52 15.80 3.63
N GLU A 98 9.72 15.35 4.05
CA GLU A 98 10.48 14.38 3.27
C GLU A 98 9.69 13.08 3.14
N THR A 99 9.85 12.41 2.00
CA THR A 99 9.09 11.22 1.66
C THR A 99 9.91 9.94 1.80
N VAL A 100 9.25 8.81 1.92
CA VAL A 100 9.85 7.48 1.83
C VAL A 100 8.91 6.56 1.10
N GLN A 101 9.48 5.78 0.19
CA GLN A 101 8.77 4.79 -0.60
C GLN A 101 8.90 3.43 0.08
N PHE A 102 7.79 2.70 0.08
CA PHE A 102 7.70 1.33 0.54
C PHE A 102 7.33 0.45 -0.65
N TYR A 103 8.22 -0.50 -0.95
CA TYR A 103 8.05 -1.43 -2.06
C TYR A 103 7.36 -2.69 -1.57
N GLY A 104 6.24 -3.05 -2.20
CA GLY A 104 5.39 -4.17 -1.80
C GLY A 104 5.70 -5.43 -2.58
N THR A 105 5.96 -6.55 -1.89
CA THR A 105 6.17 -7.85 -2.52
C THR A 105 5.17 -8.86 -1.98
N ALA A 106 4.48 -9.57 -2.88
CA ALA A 106 3.58 -10.66 -2.53
C ALA A 106 4.34 -11.82 -1.84
N VAL A 107 3.82 -12.30 -0.72
CA VAL A 107 4.32 -13.48 -0.01
C VAL A 107 3.21 -14.53 -0.01
N GLY A 108 3.19 -15.36 -1.05
CA GLY A 108 2.07 -16.26 -1.31
C GLY A 108 0.86 -15.51 -1.87
N THR A 109 -0.35 -15.98 -1.57
CA THR A 109 -1.60 -15.46 -2.17
C THR A 109 -2.35 -14.46 -1.28
N ASN A 110 -1.95 -14.31 -0.01
CA ASN A 110 -2.71 -13.53 0.97
C ASN A 110 -1.84 -12.68 1.90
N GLN A 111 -0.55 -12.48 1.59
CA GLN A 111 0.32 -11.61 2.38
C GLN A 111 1.13 -10.70 1.46
N VAL A 112 1.45 -9.51 1.97
CA VAL A 112 2.36 -8.57 1.32
C VAL A 112 3.39 -8.12 2.34
N ARG A 113 4.65 -8.14 1.93
CA ARG A 113 5.77 -7.56 2.68
C ARG A 113 6.14 -6.24 2.05
N TRP A 114 6.17 -5.18 2.86
CA TRP A 114 6.66 -3.88 2.44
C TRP A 114 8.03 -3.59 3.02
N GLN A 115 8.94 -3.13 2.16
CA GLN A 115 10.27 -2.72 2.55
C GLN A 115 10.52 -1.30 2.06
N GLY A 116 10.93 -0.42 2.97
CA GLY A 116 11.25 0.96 2.67
C GLY A 116 12.63 1.31 3.20
N SER A 117 13.43 2.02 2.40
CA SER A 117 14.66 2.63 2.88
C SER A 117 15.01 3.84 2.04
N ARG A 118 15.29 4.96 2.71
CA ARG A 118 15.80 6.18 2.07
C ARG A 118 16.92 6.76 2.91
N THR A 119 18.05 7.01 2.25
CA THR A 119 19.17 7.76 2.81
C THR A 119 19.13 9.20 2.32
N PHE A 120 19.40 10.14 3.22
CA PHE A 120 19.43 11.57 2.93
C PHE A 120 20.87 12.07 2.90
N ASP A 121 21.30 12.61 1.77
CA ASP A 121 22.60 13.27 1.60
C ASP A 121 22.43 14.60 0.84
N PRO A 122 22.50 15.77 1.52
CA PRO A 122 22.77 15.92 2.96
C PRO A 122 21.60 15.42 3.85
N PRO A 123 21.85 15.12 5.14
CA PRO A 123 20.80 14.73 6.08
C PRO A 123 19.65 15.73 6.15
N ALA A 124 18.42 15.23 6.18
CA ALA A 124 17.23 16.06 6.26
C ALA A 124 17.05 16.65 7.66
N CYS A 125 16.75 17.94 7.74
CA CYS A 125 16.52 18.61 9.02
C CYS A 125 15.05 18.47 9.45
N ALA A 126 14.81 18.03 10.68
CA ALA A 126 13.48 17.97 11.27
C ALA A 126 13.49 18.32 12.75
N PHE A 127 12.37 18.82 13.25
CA PHE A 127 12.13 18.97 14.68
C PHE A 127 11.24 17.83 15.17
N ILE A 128 11.65 17.15 16.25
CA ILE A 128 10.85 16.13 16.91
C ILE A 128 10.14 16.78 18.10
N GLY A 129 8.82 16.90 18.02
CA GLY A 129 7.98 17.46 19.08
C GLY A 129 7.70 16.49 20.23
N GLY A 130 6.65 16.78 21.00
CA GLY A 130 6.22 15.93 22.12
C GLY A 130 7.24 15.92 23.27
N SER A 131 7.47 14.76 23.86
CA SER A 131 8.41 14.58 24.98
C SER A 131 9.88 14.61 24.56
N VAL A 132 10.19 14.39 23.28
CA VAL A 132 11.57 14.44 22.78
C VAL A 132 12.03 15.89 22.68
N ASN A 133 11.26 16.75 21.99
CA ASN A 133 11.50 18.20 21.89
C ASN A 133 12.95 18.56 21.51
N GLN A 134 13.45 17.99 20.41
CA GLN A 134 14.81 18.20 19.91
C GLN A 134 14.87 18.30 18.39
N TRP A 135 15.88 19.00 17.89
CA TRP A 135 16.25 18.98 16.47
C TRP A 135 17.01 17.70 16.12
N PHE A 136 16.71 17.16 14.94
CA PHE A 136 17.26 15.92 14.43
C PHE A 136 17.63 16.05 12.96
N GLN A 137 18.87 15.69 12.63
CA GLN A 137 19.30 15.49 11.25
C GLN A 137 19.07 14.03 10.88
N ILE A 138 18.03 13.78 10.10
CA ILE A 138 17.64 12.46 9.62
C ILE A 138 18.62 12.05 8.52
N ALA A 139 19.45 11.05 8.79
CA ALA A 139 20.36 10.47 7.79
C ALA A 139 19.70 9.31 7.03
N GLN A 140 18.83 8.55 7.69
CA GLN A 140 18.11 7.44 7.09
C GLN A 140 16.74 7.24 7.73
N VAL A 141 15.77 6.86 6.92
CA VAL A 141 14.49 6.26 7.34
C VAL A 141 14.39 4.89 6.71
N PHE A 142 13.85 3.92 7.44
CA PHE A 142 13.71 2.55 6.95
C PHE A 142 12.57 1.81 7.64
N GLY A 143 12.12 0.72 7.01
CA GLY A 143 11.10 -0.14 7.57
C GLY A 143 10.97 -1.46 6.83
N ASP A 144 10.47 -2.46 7.55
CA ASP A 144 10.19 -3.80 7.02
C ASP A 144 9.04 -4.39 7.82
N PHE A 145 7.91 -4.65 7.15
CA PHE A 145 6.75 -5.25 7.78
C PHE A 145 5.95 -6.09 6.79
N THR A 146 5.29 -7.11 7.30
CA THR A 146 4.44 -8.02 6.53
C THR A 146 3.03 -8.00 7.09
N MET A 147 2.04 -7.87 6.21
CA MET A 147 0.63 -7.95 6.59
C MET A 147 -0.08 -9.05 5.82
N GLN A 148 -1.03 -9.71 6.49
CA GLN A 148 -1.94 -10.68 5.91
C GLN A 148 -3.23 -9.98 5.54
N ILE A 149 -3.70 -10.23 4.33
CA ILE A 149 -4.96 -9.77 3.79
C ILE A 149 -6.03 -10.80 4.14
N ASN A 150 -7.12 -10.32 4.73
CA ASN A 150 -8.32 -11.10 5.02
C ASN A 150 -9.50 -10.43 4.34
N GLU A 151 -10.32 -11.23 3.68
CA GLU A 151 -11.55 -10.78 3.05
C GLU A 151 -12.70 -10.88 4.05
N GLY A 152 -13.55 -9.87 4.06
CA GLY A 152 -14.68 -9.75 4.97
C GLY A 152 -15.96 -9.31 4.26
N ALA A 153 -16.98 -9.02 5.05
CA ALA A 153 -18.17 -8.33 4.55
C ALA A 153 -17.86 -6.84 4.36
N CYS A 154 -18.55 -6.22 3.40
CA CYS A 154 -18.51 -4.78 3.20
C CYS A 154 -18.82 -4.02 4.50
N ALA A 155 -17.97 -3.06 4.84
CA ALA A 155 -18.10 -2.18 5.99
C ALA A 155 -17.71 -0.73 5.63
N PRO A 156 -18.14 0.28 6.41
CA PRO A 156 -17.64 1.65 6.28
C PRO A 156 -16.11 1.71 6.40
N ASP A 157 -15.43 2.52 5.59
CA ASP A 157 -13.99 2.78 5.76
C ASP A 157 -13.76 3.50 7.10
N PRO A 158 -13.07 2.88 8.10
CA PRO A 158 -12.86 3.47 9.40
C PRO A 158 -12.04 4.77 9.38
N TYR A 159 -11.29 4.98 8.30
CA TYR A 159 -10.37 6.11 8.15
C TYR A 159 -10.85 7.16 7.14
N SER A 160 -12.02 6.96 6.53
CA SER A 160 -12.63 7.89 5.56
C SER A 160 -11.69 8.29 4.41
N CYS A 161 -10.86 7.36 3.96
CA CYS A 161 -9.96 7.51 2.82
C CYS A 161 -10.60 7.09 1.50
N ALA A 162 -11.58 6.19 1.53
CA ALA A 162 -12.35 5.74 0.37
C ALA A 162 -13.79 6.28 0.40
N SER A 163 -14.30 6.65 -0.77
CA SER A 163 -15.73 6.88 -1.03
C SER A 163 -16.53 5.59 -0.86
N CYS A 164 -15.96 4.47 -1.28
CA CYS A 164 -16.54 3.14 -1.12
C CYS A 164 -16.29 2.58 0.28
N GLY A 165 -17.11 1.62 0.67
CA GLY A 165 -16.82 0.77 1.80
C GLY A 165 -15.64 -0.17 1.52
N VAL A 166 -15.15 -0.79 2.58
CA VAL A 166 -13.99 -1.67 2.61
C VAL A 166 -14.43 -3.08 2.96
N ASP A 167 -13.78 -4.06 2.34
CA ASP A 167 -14.00 -5.49 2.54
C ASP A 167 -12.67 -6.27 2.63
N LEU A 168 -11.54 -5.61 2.35
CA LEU A 168 -10.20 -6.12 2.62
C LEU A 168 -9.69 -5.53 3.92
N THR A 169 -9.28 -6.39 4.86
CA THR A 169 -8.60 -6.00 6.09
C THR A 169 -7.20 -6.60 6.13
N LEU A 170 -6.19 -5.78 6.36
CA LEU A 170 -4.81 -6.21 6.46
C LEU A 170 -4.32 -6.08 7.91
N THR A 171 -3.67 -7.12 8.40
CA THR A 171 -3.13 -7.16 9.78
C THR A 171 -1.69 -7.68 9.81
N PRO A 172 -0.81 -7.16 10.69
CA PRO A 172 0.58 -7.60 10.80
C PRO A 172 0.72 -9.10 11.07
N VAL A 173 1.67 -9.74 10.37
CA VAL A 173 2.00 -11.16 10.56
C VAL A 173 3.28 -11.28 11.35
N GLY A 174 3.30 -12.15 12.37
CA GLY A 174 4.52 -12.49 13.09
C GLY A 174 5.04 -11.39 14.01
N SER A 175 4.18 -10.51 14.54
CA SER A 175 4.55 -9.54 15.57
C SER A 175 5.11 -10.23 16.82
N ASP A 176 6.43 -10.15 17.03
CA ASP A 176 7.12 -10.60 18.24
C ASP A 176 7.59 -9.38 19.05
N PRO A 177 6.97 -9.09 20.22
CA PRO A 177 7.35 -7.94 21.03
C PRO A 177 8.78 -8.04 21.59
N ASN A 178 9.41 -9.22 21.54
CA ASN A 178 10.78 -9.43 22.02
C ASN A 178 11.82 -9.34 20.88
N ASN A 179 11.38 -9.27 19.62
CA ASN A 179 12.27 -9.19 18.47
C ASN A 179 12.08 -7.87 17.72
N GLN A 180 13.00 -6.94 17.94
CA GLN A 180 12.99 -5.60 17.36
C GLN A 180 13.28 -5.57 15.85
N ASN A 181 13.49 -6.73 15.21
CA ASN A 181 13.74 -6.86 13.78
C ASN A 181 12.55 -7.46 13.03
N VAL A 182 11.37 -7.53 13.64
CA VAL A 182 10.15 -8.02 13.00
C VAL A 182 9.08 -6.93 13.04
N ASN A 183 8.55 -6.59 11.87
CA ASN A 183 7.55 -5.53 11.67
C ASN A 183 7.98 -4.22 12.34
N TYR A 184 8.92 -3.52 11.73
CA TYR A 184 9.56 -2.35 12.33
C TYR A 184 9.63 -1.17 11.36
N LEU A 185 9.67 0.02 11.96
CA LEU A 185 10.00 1.29 11.31
C LEU A 185 11.10 1.96 12.13
N GLY A 186 12.02 2.68 11.49
CA GLY A 186 13.14 3.29 12.19
C GLY A 186 13.77 4.47 11.46
N PHE A 187 14.54 5.21 12.25
CA PHE A 187 15.30 6.37 11.81
C PHE A 187 16.73 6.29 12.34
N GLU A 188 17.69 6.72 11.54
CA GLU A 188 19.06 6.96 11.97
C GLU A 188 19.47 8.38 11.63
N GLY A 189 20.33 8.97 12.47
CA GLY A 189 20.76 10.34 12.26
C GLY A 189 21.52 10.94 13.43
N ILE A 190 21.45 12.26 13.55
CA ILE A 190 22.12 13.05 14.59
C ILE A 190 21.10 13.90 15.33
N LEU A 191 20.92 13.65 16.63
CA LEU A 191 20.22 14.56 17.52
C LEU A 191 21.12 15.75 17.84
N ARG A 192 20.53 16.95 17.84
CA ARG A 192 21.17 18.21 18.19
C ARG A 192 20.79 18.61 19.61
N LEU A 193 21.51 18.07 20.59
CA LEU A 193 21.21 18.29 22.00
C LEU A 193 21.41 19.77 22.38
N GLY A 194 20.31 20.43 22.79
CA GLY A 194 20.31 21.83 23.18
C GLY A 194 20.51 22.82 22.03
N GLY A 195 20.37 22.35 20.78
CA GLY A 195 20.40 23.21 19.59
C GLY A 195 19.07 23.93 19.37
N GLU A 196 19.12 25.09 18.71
CA GLU A 196 17.93 25.84 18.26
C GLU A 196 17.52 25.47 16.82
N ASN A 197 18.37 24.72 16.12
CA ASN A 197 18.15 24.22 14.77
C ASN A 197 19.05 22.99 14.51
N CYS A 198 18.98 22.43 13.30
CA CYS A 198 19.80 21.29 12.89
C CYS A 198 21.29 21.58 12.73
N ASP A 199 21.74 22.82 12.89
CA ASP A 199 23.14 23.22 12.73
C ASP A 199 23.84 23.50 14.06
N THR A 200 23.08 23.71 15.13
CA THR A 200 23.57 24.10 16.47
C THR A 200 23.43 22.97 17.49
N GLY A 201 24.01 23.13 18.68
CA GLY A 201 23.95 22.12 19.75
C GLY A 201 24.97 20.98 19.62
N GLY A 202 24.97 20.09 20.60
CA GLY A 202 25.88 18.94 20.64
C GLY A 202 25.39 17.81 19.73
N PRO A 203 26.16 17.37 18.72
CA PRO A 203 25.75 16.29 17.84
C PRO A 203 25.89 14.94 18.55
N LEU A 204 24.79 14.19 18.63
CA LEU A 204 24.76 12.83 19.14
C LEU A 204 24.18 11.92 18.08
N ARG A 205 24.93 10.90 17.64
CA ARG A 205 24.36 9.84 16.81
C ARG A 205 23.15 9.25 17.54
N ALA A 206 22.05 9.11 16.84
CA ALA A 206 20.82 8.57 17.38
C ALA A 206 20.24 7.52 16.42
N CYS A 207 19.70 6.46 17.02
CA CYS A 207 18.97 5.41 16.33
C CYS A 207 17.61 5.27 17.03
N ALA A 208 16.54 5.39 16.26
CA ALA A 208 15.19 5.24 16.73
C ALA A 208 14.52 4.06 16.03
N ARG A 209 13.71 3.30 16.77
CA ARG A 209 12.93 2.21 16.20
C ARG A 209 11.63 2.01 16.95
N THR A 210 10.57 1.74 16.21
CA THR A 210 9.39 1.04 16.69
C THR A 210 9.33 -0.35 16.06
N TRP A 211 8.85 -1.35 16.79
CA TRP A 211 8.82 -2.74 16.37
C TRP A 211 7.54 -3.40 16.84
N ALA A 212 7.25 -4.60 16.31
CA ALA A 212 5.95 -5.24 16.48
C ALA A 212 4.81 -4.25 16.23
N ILE A 213 4.94 -3.46 15.14
CA ILE A 213 4.03 -2.35 14.85
C ILE A 213 2.60 -2.83 14.91
N ASN A 214 1.77 -2.08 15.63
CA ASN A 214 0.35 -2.31 15.69
C ASN A 214 -0.31 -1.42 14.63
N THR A 215 -0.85 -2.04 13.59
CA THR A 215 -1.50 -1.33 12.49
C THR A 215 -2.62 -2.20 11.95
N ILE A 216 -3.68 -1.56 11.46
CA ILE A 216 -4.72 -2.22 10.68
C ILE A 216 -4.88 -1.38 9.43
N ALA A 217 -4.89 -2.04 8.27
CA ALA A 217 -5.16 -1.38 7.00
C ALA A 217 -6.45 -1.92 6.37
N TYR A 218 -7.07 -1.08 5.55
CA TYR A 218 -8.30 -1.37 4.85
C TYR A 218 -8.18 -1.03 3.37
N SER A 219 -8.91 -1.77 2.55
CA SER A 219 -9.06 -1.52 1.12
C SER A 219 -10.38 -2.11 0.60
N SER A 220 -10.71 -1.84 -0.65
CA SER A 220 -11.94 -2.30 -1.30
C SER A 220 -11.59 -3.20 -2.48
N SER A 221 -12.18 -4.39 -2.53
CA SER A 221 -12.03 -5.32 -3.65
C SER A 221 -12.94 -5.00 -4.84
N LEU A 222 -13.83 -4.00 -4.73
CA LEU A 222 -14.78 -3.65 -5.79
C LEU A 222 -14.15 -3.49 -7.20
N PRO A 223 -12.99 -2.83 -7.38
CA PRO A 223 -12.38 -2.73 -8.70
C PRO A 223 -12.00 -4.10 -9.29
N SER A 224 -11.63 -5.04 -8.42
CA SER A 224 -11.29 -6.42 -8.79
C SER A 224 -12.54 -7.26 -9.15
N LEU A 225 -13.73 -6.78 -8.77
CA LEU A 225 -15.02 -7.39 -9.10
C LEU A 225 -15.68 -6.75 -10.32
N GLY A 226 -15.14 -5.62 -10.82
CA GLY A 226 -15.63 -4.93 -12.00
C GLY A 226 -16.28 -3.57 -11.75
N ASP A 227 -16.01 -2.91 -10.62
CA ASP A 227 -16.27 -1.47 -10.45
C ASP A 227 -15.16 -0.68 -11.19
N VAL A 228 -15.38 -0.44 -12.48
CA VAL A 228 -14.40 0.16 -13.40
C VAL A 228 -14.41 1.68 -13.29
N ASN A 229 -15.55 2.26 -12.90
CA ASN A 229 -15.73 3.70 -12.83
C ASN A 229 -15.51 4.30 -11.41
N ASP A 230 -15.27 3.46 -10.40
CA ASP A 230 -15.02 3.80 -8.98
C ASP A 230 -16.20 4.53 -8.30
N ASP A 231 -17.44 4.19 -8.69
CA ASP A 231 -18.68 4.74 -8.12
C ASP A 231 -19.29 3.89 -6.99
N CYS A 232 -18.59 2.81 -6.62
CA CYS A 232 -18.93 1.89 -5.55
C CYS A 232 -20.08 0.92 -5.85
N THR A 233 -20.57 0.90 -7.10
CA THR A 233 -21.64 0.01 -7.57
C THR A 233 -21.25 -0.59 -8.90
N ILE A 234 -21.41 -1.91 -9.04
CA ILE A 234 -21.14 -2.60 -10.30
C ILE A 234 -22.42 -2.61 -11.12
N ASP A 235 -22.51 -1.80 -12.17
CA ASP A 235 -23.72 -1.67 -12.98
C ASP A 235 -23.45 -1.60 -14.50
N ASP A 236 -24.42 -1.07 -15.26
CA ASP A 236 -24.31 -0.96 -16.71
C ASP A 236 -23.28 0.08 -17.15
N ALA A 237 -22.93 1.06 -16.32
CA ALA A 237 -21.86 2.00 -16.60
C ALA A 237 -20.49 1.29 -16.65
N ASP A 238 -20.21 0.39 -15.71
CA ASP A 238 -18.99 -0.43 -15.72
C ASP A 238 -18.97 -1.39 -16.90
N LEU A 239 -20.11 -2.03 -17.16
CA LEU A 239 -20.28 -2.92 -18.30
C LEU A 239 -19.97 -2.20 -19.62
N LEU A 240 -20.47 -0.98 -19.79
CA LEU A 240 -20.19 -0.16 -20.96
C LEU A 240 -18.72 0.30 -21.01
N ALA A 241 -18.10 0.59 -19.87
CA ALA A 241 -16.68 0.94 -19.79
C ALA A 241 -15.80 -0.21 -20.33
N VAL A 242 -16.04 -1.45 -19.89
CA VAL A 242 -15.35 -2.64 -20.40
C VAL A 242 -15.59 -2.82 -21.90
N LEU A 243 -16.84 -2.69 -22.37
CA LEU A 243 -17.17 -2.84 -23.79
C LEU A 243 -16.52 -1.77 -24.68
N PHE A 244 -16.34 -0.55 -24.19
CA PHE A 244 -15.63 0.50 -24.92
C PHE A 244 -14.12 0.29 -24.96
N ALA A 245 -13.57 -0.36 -23.95
CA ALA A 245 -12.15 -0.72 -23.87
C ALA A 245 -11.82 -2.09 -24.49
N PHE A 246 -12.80 -2.82 -25.01
CA PHE A 246 -12.63 -4.20 -25.48
C PHE A 246 -11.50 -4.34 -26.53
N GLY A 247 -10.56 -5.24 -26.27
CA GLY A 247 -9.35 -5.48 -27.07
C GLY A 247 -8.20 -4.50 -26.84
N SER A 248 -8.28 -3.62 -25.83
CA SER A 248 -7.20 -2.72 -25.41
C SER A 248 -6.41 -3.29 -24.22
N ASP A 249 -5.43 -2.50 -23.74
CA ASP A 249 -4.64 -2.72 -22.53
C ASP A 249 -5.03 -1.75 -21.39
N ASP A 250 -6.28 -1.25 -21.40
CA ASP A 250 -6.78 -0.37 -20.34
C ASP A 250 -6.81 -1.09 -18.99
N ALA A 251 -5.92 -0.68 -18.08
CA ALA A 251 -5.71 -1.36 -16.79
C ALA A 251 -6.92 -1.32 -15.85
N ALA A 252 -7.85 -0.38 -16.03
CA ALA A 252 -9.08 -0.30 -15.24
C ALA A 252 -10.15 -1.27 -15.77
N ALA A 253 -10.23 -1.43 -17.09
CA ALA A 253 -11.17 -2.35 -17.74
C ALA A 253 -10.65 -3.80 -17.84
N ASP A 254 -9.33 -4.02 -17.79
CA ASP A 254 -8.68 -5.33 -17.66
C ASP A 254 -8.78 -5.78 -16.20
N ILE A 255 -9.95 -6.26 -15.78
CA ILE A 255 -10.29 -6.59 -14.40
C ILE A 255 -9.44 -7.76 -13.90
N ASN A 256 -9.16 -8.74 -14.76
CA ASN A 256 -8.41 -9.94 -14.39
C ASN A 256 -6.87 -9.73 -14.41
N SER A 257 -6.38 -8.62 -14.95
CA SER A 257 -4.95 -8.24 -15.09
C SER A 257 -4.13 -9.16 -16.02
N ASP A 258 -4.75 -9.74 -17.05
CA ASP A 258 -4.04 -10.58 -18.01
C ASP A 258 -3.40 -9.80 -19.17
N GLY A 259 -3.60 -8.48 -19.19
CA GLY A 259 -3.01 -7.53 -20.13
C GLY A 259 -3.87 -7.26 -21.37
N VAL A 260 -5.08 -7.81 -21.45
CA VAL A 260 -6.04 -7.48 -22.51
C VAL A 260 -7.47 -7.43 -21.99
N VAL A 261 -8.22 -6.41 -22.36
CA VAL A 261 -9.65 -6.33 -22.05
C VAL A 261 -10.42 -7.29 -22.95
N ASP A 262 -10.98 -8.36 -22.41
CA ASP A 262 -11.69 -9.38 -23.18
C ASP A 262 -13.01 -9.88 -22.55
N ASP A 263 -13.49 -11.05 -23.00
CA ASP A 263 -14.75 -11.60 -22.52
C ASP A 263 -14.69 -12.07 -21.07
N ALA A 264 -13.51 -12.37 -20.51
CA ALA A 264 -13.37 -12.68 -19.10
C ALA A 264 -13.60 -11.47 -18.19
N ASP A 265 -13.13 -10.28 -18.59
CA ASP A 265 -13.41 -9.04 -17.86
C ASP A 265 -14.90 -8.72 -17.90
N LEU A 266 -15.47 -8.84 -19.10
CA LEU A 266 -16.91 -8.66 -19.32
C LEU A 266 -17.75 -9.61 -18.45
N LEU A 267 -17.37 -10.89 -18.38
CA LEU A 267 -18.05 -11.87 -17.54
C LEU A 267 -17.86 -11.56 -16.05
N THR A 268 -16.73 -11.00 -15.64
CA THR A 268 -16.49 -10.60 -14.25
C THR A 268 -17.48 -9.52 -13.82
N VAL A 269 -17.68 -8.48 -14.63
CA VAL A 269 -18.73 -7.46 -14.37
C VAL A 269 -20.11 -8.11 -14.29
N LEU A 270 -20.45 -8.97 -15.26
CA LEU A 270 -21.79 -9.59 -15.32
C LEU A 270 -22.06 -10.53 -14.13
N PHE A 271 -21.05 -11.23 -13.60
CA PHE A 271 -21.21 -12.07 -12.42
C PHE A 271 -21.41 -11.26 -11.14
N ASN A 272 -20.84 -10.07 -11.06
CA ASN A 272 -20.95 -9.19 -9.90
C ASN A 272 -21.99 -8.07 -10.07
N PHE A 273 -22.74 -8.07 -11.18
CA PHE A 273 -23.69 -7.02 -11.53
C PHE A 273 -24.72 -6.77 -10.40
N GLY A 274 -24.87 -5.51 -10.01
CA GLY A 274 -25.70 -5.05 -8.90
C GLY A 274 -25.03 -5.14 -7.52
N SER A 275 -23.79 -5.61 -7.42
CA SER A 275 -23.02 -5.56 -6.17
C SER A 275 -22.63 -4.12 -5.87
N SER A 276 -22.62 -3.76 -4.59
CA SER A 276 -22.13 -2.47 -4.15
C SER A 276 -21.51 -2.57 -2.77
N CYS A 277 -20.58 -1.68 -2.50
CA CYS A 277 -20.04 -1.46 -1.16
C CYS A 277 -19.92 0.04 -0.95
N SER A 278 -21.00 0.68 -0.52
CA SER A 278 -21.02 2.11 -0.23
C SER A 278 -20.62 2.37 1.22
N ASN A 279 -19.89 3.45 1.46
CA ASN A 279 -19.64 3.96 2.81
C ASN A 279 -20.90 4.70 3.28
N PRO A 280 -21.70 4.17 4.23
CA PRO A 280 -22.96 4.82 4.61
C PRO A 280 -22.68 6.17 5.27
N GLY A 281 -22.87 7.26 4.52
CA GLY A 281 -22.74 8.63 5.02
C GLY A 281 -21.85 9.58 4.20
N SER A 282 -21.33 9.15 3.04
CA SER A 282 -20.73 10.05 2.03
C SER A 282 -21.77 10.68 1.12
#